data_AF-A0A936FSN0-F1
#
_entry.id   AF-A0A936FSN0-F1
#
_cell.length_a   1.000
_cell.length_b   1.000
_cell.length_c   1.000
_cell.angle_alpha   90.00
_cell.angle_beta   90.00
_cell.angle_gamma   90.00
#
_symmetry.space_group_name_H-M   'P 1'
#
loop_
_entity.id
_entity.type
_entity.pdbx_description
1 polymer ?
#
loop_
_entity_poly.entity_id
_entity_poly.type
_entity_poly.pdbx_seq_one_letter_code
_entity_poly.pdbx_strand_id
1 'polypeptide(L)'
;MYFGHSVITGSAATILTEYIGDNYTFSDSTEMYLNFKPRTYKSFMAASNEAALSRMYGGIHFRPAIENGQTQGKAVGKYIISKIKTKN
;
A
#
# COMPACT_ATOMS: atom_id res chain seq x y z
N MET A 1 2.66 13.37 13.39
CA MET A 1 3.11 13.62 12.00
C MET A 1 2.72 12.39 11.17
N TYR A 2 1.84 12.56 10.17
CA TYR A 2 1.36 11.48 9.31
C TYR A 2 2.11 11.52 7.97
N PHE A 3 2.39 10.35 7.39
CA PHE A 3 3.17 10.24 6.16
C PHE A 3 2.30 9.86 4.96
N GLY A 4 2.26 10.73 3.94
CA GLY A 4 1.38 10.60 2.78
C GLY A 4 1.54 9.29 1.99
N HIS A 5 2.78 8.80 1.79
CA HIS A 5 2.99 7.58 1.01
C HIS A 5 2.49 6.31 1.75
N SER A 6 2.62 6.24 3.08
CA SER A 6 2.03 5.16 3.87
C SER A 6 0.51 5.22 3.92
N VAL A 7 -0.07 6.42 3.91
CA VAL A 7 -1.53 6.60 3.83
C VAL A 7 -2.06 6.15 2.47
N ILE A 8 -1.44 6.62 1.38
CA ILE A 8 -1.86 6.30 0.01
C ILE A 8 -1.74 4.80 -0.26
N THR A 9 -0.57 4.22 0.00
CA THR A 9 -0.33 2.79 -0.26
C THR A 9 -1.18 1.90 0.64
N GLY A 10 -1.37 2.28 1.92
CA GLY A 10 -2.26 1.55 2.84
C GLY A 10 -3.72 1.58 2.41
N SER A 11 -4.20 2.72 1.92
CA SER A 11 -5.58 2.86 1.39
C SER A 11 -5.76 2.03 0.12
N ALA A 12 -4.84 2.15 -0.84
CA ALA A 12 -4.90 1.42 -2.09
C ALA A 12 -4.86 -0.11 -1.87
N ALA A 13 -3.93 -0.59 -1.03
CA ALA A 13 -3.83 -2.01 -0.71
C ALA A 13 -5.09 -2.54 -0.03
N THR A 14 -5.68 -1.77 0.89
CA THR A 14 -6.95 -2.15 1.55
C THR A 14 -8.08 -2.33 0.54
N ILE A 15 -8.23 -1.39 -0.39
CA ILE A 15 -9.27 -1.46 -1.43
C ILE A 15 -9.01 -2.64 -2.38
N LEU A 16 -7.78 -2.79 -2.87
CA LEU A 16 -7.44 -3.89 -3.79
C LEU A 16 -7.61 -5.27 -3.14
N THR A 17 -7.23 -5.41 -1.86
CA THR A 17 -7.46 -6.63 -1.08
C THR A 17 -8.96 -6.97 -0.99
N GLU A 18 -9.82 -5.99 -0.73
CA GLU A 18 -11.28 -6.21 -0.68
C GLU A 18 -11.85 -6.66 -2.04
N TYR A 19 -11.44 -6.00 -3.12
CA TYR A 19 -12.06 -6.17 -4.44
C TYR A 19 -11.49 -7.32 -5.26
N ILE A 20 -10.20 -7.65 -5.09
CA ILE A 20 -9.49 -8.66 -5.87
C ILE A 20 -9.20 -9.90 -5.02
N GLY A 21 -9.02 -9.74 -3.71
CA GLY A 21 -8.70 -10.81 -2.76
C GLY A 21 -7.35 -10.60 -2.07
N ASP A 22 -7.25 -11.13 -0.84
CA ASP A 22 -6.10 -10.89 0.03
C ASP A 22 -4.82 -11.60 -0.42
N ASN A 23 -4.93 -12.85 -0.87
CA ASN A 23 -3.78 -13.68 -1.28
C ASN A 23 -3.51 -13.61 -2.79
N TYR A 24 -3.63 -12.40 -3.36
CA TYR A 24 -3.36 -12.18 -4.78
C TYR A 24 -1.87 -11.96 -5.02
N THR A 25 -1.21 -12.95 -5.64
CA THR A 25 0.19 -12.84 -6.03
C THR A 25 0.32 -12.09 -7.36
N PHE A 26 1.19 -11.10 -7.42
CA PHE A 26 1.46 -10.32 -8.63
C PHE A 26 2.93 -9.94 -8.75
N SER A 27 3.36 -9.73 -10.00
CA SER A 27 4.67 -9.17 -10.31
C SER A 27 4.50 -7.71 -10.72
N ASP A 28 5.09 -6.81 -9.93
CA ASP A 28 5.15 -5.40 -10.22
C ASP A 28 6.34 -5.12 -11.15
N SER A 29 6.02 -4.81 -12.41
CA SER A 29 6.97 -4.38 -13.44
C SER A 29 6.88 -2.88 -13.74
N THR A 30 6.13 -2.12 -12.94
CA THR A 30 5.83 -0.70 -13.23
C THR A 30 7.09 0.16 -13.32
N GLU A 31 8.15 -0.17 -12.59
CA GLU A 31 9.40 0.60 -12.54
C GLU A 31 10.50 0.11 -13.50
N MET A 32 10.19 -0.79 -14.45
CA MET A 32 11.18 -1.28 -15.42
C MET A 32 11.76 -0.17 -16.32
N TYR A 33 11.00 0.90 -16.58
CA TYR A 33 11.49 2.07 -17.33
C TYR A 33 12.61 2.83 -16.61
N LEU A 34 12.76 2.62 -15.29
CA LEU A 34 13.89 3.12 -14.48
C LEU A 34 15.03 2.09 -14.36
N ASN A 35 15.02 1.02 -15.15
CA ASN A 35 15.98 -0.09 -15.11
C ASN A 35 15.95 -0.93 -13.82
N PHE A 36 14.85 -0.91 -13.06
CA PHE A 36 14.65 -1.86 -11.96
C PHE A 36 14.12 -3.20 -12.48
N LYS A 37 14.55 -4.29 -11.82
CA LYS A 37 13.96 -5.62 -12.07
C LYS A 37 12.55 -5.69 -11.48
N PRO A 38 11.60 -6.40 -12.12
CA PRO A 38 10.28 -6.64 -11.54
C PRO A 38 10.37 -7.29 -10.16
N ARG A 39 9.38 -6.97 -9.31
CA ARG A 39 9.31 -7.50 -7.95
C ARG A 39 8.00 -8.24 -7.75
N THR A 40 8.06 -9.45 -7.20
CA THR A 40 6.86 -10.26 -6.96
C THR A 40 6.43 -10.16 -5.51
N TYR A 41 5.15 -9.87 -5.29
CA TYR A 41 4.53 -9.80 -3.98
C TYR A 41 3.42 -10.84 -3.85
N LYS A 42 3.24 -11.37 -2.64
CA LYS A 42 2.19 -12.36 -2.34
C LYS A 42 0.81 -11.74 -2.08
N SER A 43 0.76 -10.42 -1.83
CA SER A 43 -0.47 -9.66 -1.59
C SER A 43 -0.22 -8.16 -1.78
N PHE A 44 -1.29 -7.39 -1.99
CA PHE A 44 -1.21 -5.92 -2.04
C PHE A 44 -0.71 -5.33 -0.73
N MET A 45 -1.07 -5.94 0.40
CA MET A 45 -0.59 -5.54 1.72
C MET A 45 0.92 -5.77 1.88
N ALA A 46 1.46 -6.86 1.32
CA ALA A 46 2.91 -7.08 1.32
C ALA A 46 3.65 -5.98 0.55
N ALA A 47 3.16 -5.61 -0.63
CA ALA A 47 3.72 -4.51 -1.42
C ALA A 47 3.63 -3.17 -0.67
N SER A 48 2.48 -2.85 -0.07
CA SER A 48 2.31 -1.61 0.71
C SER A 48 3.24 -1.55 1.94
N ASN A 49 3.40 -2.65 2.67
CA ASN A 49 4.31 -2.70 3.83
C ASN A 49 5.76 -2.45 3.42
N GLU A 50 6.18 -3.04 2.31
CA GLU A 50 7.53 -2.86 1.83
C GLU A 50 7.77 -1.43 1.32
N ALA A 51 6.83 -0.87 0.57
CA ALA A 51 6.85 0.53 0.15
C ALA A 51 6.92 1.49 1.34
N ALA A 52 6.19 1.21 2.42
CA ALA A 52 6.21 1.98 3.65
C ALA A 52 7.59 1.92 4.34
N LEU A 53 8.18 0.73 4.48
CA LEU A 53 9.51 0.54 5.07
C LEU A 53 10.64 1.16 4.24
N SER A 54 10.51 1.21 2.91
CA SER A 54 11.51 1.82 2.01
C SER A 54 11.89 3.25 2.41
N ARG A 55 10.99 3.98 3.07
CA ARG A 55 11.15 5.39 3.45
C ARG A 55 11.92 5.55 4.76
N MET A 56 11.88 4.52 5.60
CA MET A 56 12.79 4.38 6.74
C MET A 56 14.21 4.11 6.22
N TYR A 57 14.36 3.18 5.26
CA TYR A 57 15.65 2.86 4.66
C TYR A 57 16.23 4.04 3.86
N GLY A 58 15.38 4.85 3.23
CA GLY A 58 15.78 6.10 2.60
C GLY A 58 16.12 7.24 3.56
N GLY A 59 15.99 7.05 4.88
CA GLY A 59 16.38 8.03 5.89
C GLY A 59 15.48 9.27 5.97
N ILE A 60 14.28 9.23 5.39
CA ILE A 60 13.41 10.41 5.24
C ILE A 60 12.12 10.34 6.07
N HIS A 61 11.83 9.21 6.72
CA HIS A 61 10.72 9.09 7.67
C HIS A 61 11.07 8.21 8.88
N PHE A 62 10.65 8.66 10.06
CA PHE A 62 10.72 7.86 11.29
C PHE A 62 9.63 6.79 11.34
N ARG A 63 9.92 5.65 11.98
CA ARG A 63 9.01 4.51 12.11
C ARG A 63 7.60 4.87 12.61
N PRO A 64 7.40 5.73 13.63
CA PRO A 64 6.06 6.09 14.08
C PRO A 64 5.21 6.80 13.00
N ALA A 65 5.82 7.61 12.14
CA ALA A 65 5.10 8.29 11.06
C ALA A 65 4.63 7.29 9.99
N ILE A 66 5.43 6.25 9.74
CA ILE A 66 5.14 5.17 8.80
C ILE A 66 3.97 4.33 9.34
N GLU A 67 4.08 3.83 10.57
CA GLU A 67 3.07 2.97 11.20
C GLU A 67 1.72 3.69 11.36
N ASN A 68 1.74 4.94 11.84
CA ASN A 68 0.52 5.75 11.95
C ASN A 68 -0.10 6.04 10.57
N GLY A 69 0.75 6.31 9.56
CA GLY A 69 0.29 6.51 8.19
C GLY A 69 -0.38 5.27 7.61
N GLN A 70 0.15 4.07 7.88
CA GLN A 70 -0.48 2.83 7.43
C GLN A 70 -1.83 2.59 8.12
N THR A 71 -1.91 2.82 9.43
CA THR A 71 -3.17 2.72 10.18
C THR A 71 -4.22 3.68 9.62
N GLN A 72 -3.83 4.93 9.37
CA GLN A 72 -4.71 5.92 8.75
C GLN A 72 -5.13 5.51 7.33
N GLY A 73 -4.20 5.05 6.49
CA GLY A 73 -4.47 4.58 5.14
C GLY A 73 -5.50 3.45 5.12
N LYS A 74 -5.35 2.45 6.00
CA LYS A 74 -6.34 1.37 6.16
C LYS A 74 -7.72 1.89 6.56
N ALA A 75 -7.79 2.85 7.48
CA ALA A 75 -9.05 3.45 7.88
C ALA A 75 -9.73 4.20 6.72
N VAL A 76 -8.96 4.95 5.92
CA VAL A 76 -9.46 5.63 4.71
C VAL A 76 -9.97 4.62 3.69
N GLY A 77 -9.21 3.55 3.40
CA GLY A 77 -9.64 2.50 2.47
C GLY A 77 -10.95 1.84 2.89
N LYS A 78 -11.07 1.47 4.17
CA LYS A 78 -12.32 0.92 4.75
C LYS A 78 -13.49 1.90 4.65
N TYR A 79 -13.24 3.18 4.92
CA TYR A 79 -14.27 4.21 4.76
C TYR A 79 -14.76 4.30 3.30
N ILE A 80 -13.85 4.30 2.33
CA ILE A 80 -14.21 4.34 0.90
C ILE A 80 -15.03 3.11 0.50
N ILE A 81 -14.59 1.90 0.89
CA ILE A 81 -15.35 0.65 0.66
C ILE A 81 -16.77 0.75 1.21
N SER A 82 -16.95 1.34 2.39
CA SER A 82 -18.28 1.51 2.99
C SER A 82 -19.19 2.50 2.26
N LYS A 83 -18.61 3.41 1.46
CA LYS A 83 -19.34 4.48 0.76
C LYS A 83 -19.58 4.19 -0.72
N ILE A 84 -18.66 3.49 -1.37
CA ILE A 84 -18.70 3.25 -2.81
C ILE A 84 -18.89 1.76 -3.05
N LYS A 85 -20.03 1.41 -3.64
CA LYS A 85 -20.32 0.07 -4.16
C LYS A 85 -20.15 0.10 -5.67
N THR A 86 -19.25 -0.72 -6.20
CA THR A 86 -18.97 -0.79 -7.64
C THR A 86 -19.51 -2.06 -8.30
N LYS A 87 -19.96 -3.05 -7.51
CA LYS A 87 -20.72 -4.22 -7.96
C LYS A 87 -22.00 -4.33 -7.12
N ASN A 88 -23.13 -4.63 -7.79
CA ASN A 88 -24.44 -4.82 -7.19
C ASN A 88 -24.53 -6.16 -6.45
#